data_AF-A0A6L8HBX5-F1
#
_entry.id   AF-A0A6L8HBX5-F1
#
_cell.length_a   1.000
_cell.length_b   1.000
_cell.length_c   1.000
_cell.angle_alpha   90.00
_cell.angle_beta   90.00
_cell.angle_gamma   90.00
#
_symmetry.space_group_name_H-M   'P 1'
#
loop_
_entity.id
_entity.type
_entity.pdbx_description
1 polymer ?
#
loop_
_entity_poly.entity_id
_entity_poly.type
_entity_poly.pdbx_seq_one_letter_code
_entity_poly.pdbx_strand_id
1 'polypeptide(L)'
;MRASHTPLEACMGNLTIRNLDDGVIDRLKAQARANQRSLEGEVRHVLTREVSDYLRTAEFLERADALAATTSGTKQTDSTILIREDRDR
;
A
#
# COMPACT_ATOMS: atom_id res chain seq x y z
N MET A 1 -14.02 28.47 -25.03
CA MET A 1 -12.79 28.14 -24.29
C MET A 1 -12.75 26.64 -24.07
N ARG A 2 -11.94 25.90 -24.85
CA ARG A 2 -11.75 24.46 -24.67
C ARG A 2 -10.61 24.28 -23.66
N ALA A 3 -10.90 23.64 -22.54
CA ALA A 3 -9.88 23.26 -21.58
C ALA A 3 -8.97 22.21 -22.24
N SER A 4 -7.75 22.61 -22.57
CA SER A 4 -6.69 21.72 -22.99
C SER A 4 -6.33 20.84 -21.80
N HIS A 5 -6.80 19.60 -21.79
CA HIS A 5 -6.32 18.59 -20.85
C HIS A 5 -4.93 18.16 -21.30
N THR A 6 -3.90 18.82 -20.78
CA THR A 6 -2.52 18.39 -20.94
C THR A 6 -2.33 17.12 -20.10
N PRO A 7 -1.95 15.98 -20.70
CA PRO A 7 -1.62 14.79 -19.91
C PRO A 7 -0.42 15.14 -19.03
N LEU A 8 -0.50 14.78 -17.75
CA LEU A 8 0.62 14.86 -16.81
C LEU A 8 1.74 13.97 -17.36
N GLU A 9 2.72 14.57 -18.04
CA GLU A 9 3.95 13.87 -18.39
C GLU A 9 4.53 13.26 -17.12
N ALA A 10 4.76 11.95 -17.13
CA ALA A 10 5.43 11.26 -16.04
C ALA A 10 6.88 11.78 -15.97
N CYS A 11 7.08 12.87 -15.22
CA CYS A 11 8.37 13.49 -15.07
C CYS A 11 9.31 12.49 -14.37
N MET A 12 10.40 12.11 -15.04
CA MET A 12 11.43 11.24 -14.48
C MET A 12 12.17 11.98 -13.36
N GLY A 13 11.67 11.84 -12.12
CA GLY A 13 12.31 12.41 -10.94
C GLY A 13 13.66 11.75 -10.63
N ASN A 14 14.67 12.54 -10.30
CA ASN A 14 15.94 12.07 -9.76
C ASN A 14 15.97 12.30 -8.24
N LEU A 15 16.32 11.26 -7.48
CA LEU A 15 16.49 11.31 -6.03
C LEU A 15 17.94 10.98 -5.68
N THR A 16 18.63 11.89 -4.99
CA THR A 16 19.96 11.64 -4.43
C THR A 16 19.87 11.51 -2.92
N ILE A 17 20.28 10.36 -2.37
CA ILE A 17 20.37 10.12 -0.94
C ILE A 17 21.81 10.33 -0.50
N ARG A 18 22.05 11.32 0.36
CA ARG A 18 23.39 11.65 0.87
C ARG A 18 23.62 10.99 2.23
N ASN A 19 24.89 10.72 2.55
CA ASN A 19 25.33 10.18 3.83
C ASN A 19 24.62 8.87 4.22
N LEU A 20 24.51 7.95 3.27
CA LEU A 20 23.97 6.62 3.51
C LEU A 20 25.08 5.72 4.08
N ASP A 21 24.75 5.01 5.15
CA ASP A 21 25.66 4.07 5.80
C ASP A 21 26.14 2.97 4.83
N ASP A 22 27.44 2.70 4.81
CA ASP A 22 28.05 1.72 3.90
C ASP A 22 27.51 0.30 4.11
N GLY A 23 27.13 -0.05 5.34
CA GLY A 23 26.50 -1.33 5.66
C GLY A 23 25.10 -1.45 5.04
N VAL A 24 24.37 -0.35 4.92
CA VAL A 24 23.08 -0.32 4.19
C VAL A 24 23.31 -0.52 2.69
N ILE A 25 24.34 0.12 2.12
CA ILE A 25 24.69 -0.04 0.71
C ILE A 25 25.06 -1.49 0.40
N ASP A 26 25.84 -2.14 1.26
CA ASP A 26 26.24 -3.54 1.08
C ASP A 26 25.03 -4.49 1.09
N ARG A 27 24.13 -4.32 2.07
CA ARG A 27 22.88 -5.10 2.15
C ARG A 27 22.02 -4.92 0.91
N LEU A 28 21.85 -3.68 0.43
CA LEU A 28 21.08 -3.42 -0.79
C LEU A 28 21.72 -4.06 -2.03
N LYS A 29 23.06 -4.09 -2.12
CA LYS A 29 23.75 -4.82 -3.20
C LYS A 29 23.53 -6.32 -3.10
N ALA A 30 23.59 -6.90 -1.90
CA ALA A 30 23.32 -8.31 -1.68
C ALA A 30 21.87 -8.68 -2.05
N GLN A 31 20.90 -7.86 -1.63
CA GLN A 31 19.49 -8.01 -1.99
C GLN A 31 19.28 -7.90 -3.51
N ALA A 32 19.86 -6.90 -4.15
CA ALA A 32 19.76 -6.72 -5.60
C ALA A 32 20.28 -7.96 -6.36
N ARG A 33 21.41 -8.53 -5.93
CA ARG A 33 21.96 -9.79 -6.50
C ARG A 33 21.01 -10.97 -6.29
N ALA A 34 20.47 -11.13 -5.09
CA ALA A 34 19.53 -12.21 -4.77
C ALA A 34 18.24 -12.09 -5.60
N ASN A 35 17.74 -10.88 -5.81
CA ASN A 35 16.54 -10.58 -6.60
C ASN A 35 16.80 -10.44 -8.10
N GLN A 36 18.03 -10.67 -8.58
CA GLN A 36 18.43 -10.58 -9.99
C GLN A 36 18.11 -9.21 -10.62
N ARG A 37 18.33 -8.13 -9.86
CA ARG A 37 18.09 -6.75 -10.28
C ARG A 37 19.34 -5.91 -10.13
N SER A 38 19.40 -4.81 -10.88
CA SER A 38 20.38 -3.75 -10.64
C SER A 38 20.11 -3.08 -9.29
N LEU A 39 21.14 -2.51 -8.66
CA LEU A 39 21.01 -1.77 -7.40
C LEU A 39 19.94 -0.67 -7.49
N GLU A 40 19.93 0.12 -8.57
CA GLU A 40 18.90 1.13 -8.82
C GLU A 40 17.50 0.52 -8.90
N GLY A 41 17.36 -0.61 -9.61
CA GLY A 41 16.09 -1.31 -9.75
C GLY A 41 15.57 -1.83 -8.42
N GLU A 42 16.47 -2.34 -7.56
CA GLU A 42 16.11 -2.78 -6.22
C GLU A 42 15.69 -1.61 -5.32
N VAL A 43 16.47 -0.52 -5.31
CA VAL A 43 16.14 0.67 -4.52
C VAL A 43 14.80 1.26 -4.98
N ARG A 44 14.56 1.35 -6.28
CA ARG A 44 13.26 1.76 -6.83
C ARG A 44 12.15 0.84 -6.34
N HIS A 45 12.35 -0.48 -6.42
CA HIS A 45 11.35 -1.44 -5.99
C HIS A 45 11.01 -1.32 -4.49
N VAL A 46 12.03 -1.23 -3.63
CA VAL A 46 11.84 -1.04 -2.19
C VAL A 46 11.08 0.25 -1.93
N LEU A 47 11.51 1.38 -2.49
CA LEU A 47 10.83 2.66 -2.30
C LEU A 47 9.37 2.63 -2.78
N THR A 48 9.12 2.07 -3.97
CA THR A 48 7.75 1.92 -4.48
C THR A 48 6.91 1.04 -3.57
N ARG A 49 7.45 -0.10 -3.12
CA ARG A 49 6.73 -1.02 -2.25
C ARG A 49 6.35 -0.36 -0.93
N GLU A 50 7.29 0.28 -0.24
CA GLU A 50 7.04 0.90 1.06
C GLU A 50 6.01 2.05 0.95
N VAL A 51 6.07 2.86 -0.11
CA VAL A 51 5.10 3.94 -0.34
C VAL A 51 3.72 3.38 -0.71
N SER A 52 3.65 2.40 -1.60
CA SER A 52 2.38 1.79 -2.01
C SER A 52 1.70 1.04 -0.87
N ASP A 53 2.46 0.34 -0.02
CA ASP A 53 1.91 -0.41 1.11
C ASP A 53 1.34 0.53 2.20
N TYR A 54 2.04 1.64 2.46
CA TYR A 54 1.55 2.69 3.34
C TYR A 54 0.23 3.29 2.83
N LEU A 55 0.17 3.66 1.55
CA LEU A 55 -1.06 4.20 0.94
C LEU A 55 -2.20 3.19 0.99
N ARG A 56 -1.93 1.92 0.71
CA ARG A 56 -2.92 0.85 0.74
C ARG A 56 -3.50 0.65 2.13
N THR A 57 -2.66 0.68 3.16
CA THR A 57 -3.09 0.54 4.55
C THR A 57 -3.93 1.73 4.99
N ALA A 58 -3.49 2.95 4.66
CA ALA A 58 -4.25 4.16 4.98
C ALA A 58 -5.62 4.19 4.28
N GLU A 59 -5.68 3.87 2.98
CA GLU A 59 -6.93 3.77 2.23
C GLU A 59 -7.85 2.68 2.80
N PHE A 60 -7.29 1.53 3.16
CA PHE A 60 -8.05 0.44 3.78
C PHE A 60 -8.68 0.87 5.12
N LEU A 61 -7.92 1.56 5.96
CA LEU A 61 -8.42 2.04 7.25
C LEU A 61 -9.51 3.11 7.06
N GLU A 62 -9.34 4.04 6.13
CA GLU A 62 -10.37 5.04 5.81
C GLU A 62 -11.67 4.37 5.31
N ARG A 63 -11.55 3.38 4.42
CA ARG A 63 -12.69 2.59 3.94
C ARG A 63 -13.37 1.82 5.07
N ALA A 64 -12.60 1.23 5.97
CA ALA A 64 -13.12 0.50 7.12
C ALA A 64 -13.87 1.43 8.09
N ASP A 65 -13.34 2.62 8.34
CA ASP A 65 -13.99 3.63 9.18
C ASP A 65 -15.30 4.12 8.56
N ALA A 66 -15.31 4.39 7.25
CA ALA A 66 -16.52 4.75 6.52
C ALA A 66 -17.59 3.64 6.61
N LEU A 67 -17.20 2.37 6.44
CA LEU A 67 -18.12 1.23 6.59
C LEU A 67 -18.62 1.08 8.03
N ALA A 68 -17.74 1.23 9.02
CA ALA A 68 -18.10 1.20 10.43
C ALA A 68 -19.11 2.31 10.76
N ALA A 69 -18.91 3.53 10.23
CA ALA A 69 -19.84 4.64 10.39
C ALA A 69 -21.22 4.33 9.80
N THR A 70 -21.30 3.68 8.63
CA THR A 70 -22.60 3.28 8.04
C THR A 70 -23.34 2.23 8.87
N THR A 71 -22.62 1.40 9.62
CA THR A 71 -23.20 0.34 10.44
C THR A 71 -23.36 0.78 11.91
N SER A 72 -22.78 1.92 12.27
CA SER A 72 -22.83 2.46 13.63
C SER A 72 -24.27 2.79 14.01
N GLY A 73 -24.77 2.14 15.07
CA GLY A 73 -26.15 2.30 15.54
C GLY A 73 -27.13 1.23 15.10
N THR A 74 -26.75 0.32 14.18
CA THR A 74 -27.56 -0.86 13.87
C THR A 74 -27.21 -1.99 14.86
N LYS A 75 -28.19 -2.45 15.64
CA LYS A 75 -28.04 -3.67 16.45
C LYS A 75 -27.84 -4.85 15.49
N GLN A 76 -26.63 -5.37 15.43
CA GLN A 76 -26.35 -6.59 14.68
C GLN A 76 -26.87 -7.79 15.48
N THR A 77 -27.58 -8.70 14.81
CA THR A 77 -28.03 -9.95 15.42
C THR A 77 -26.83 -10.82 15.72
N ASP A 78 -26.80 -11.41 16.91
CA ASP A 78 -25.74 -12.33 17.32
C ASP A 78 -25.63 -13.49 16.32
N SER A 79 -24.43 -13.69 15.77
CA SER A 79 -24.22 -14.68 14.72
C SER A 79 -24.51 -16.11 15.19
N THR A 80 -24.39 -16.39 16.49
CA THR A 80 -24.67 -17.72 17.06
C THR A 80 -26.14 -18.08 16.97
N ILE A 81 -27.04 -17.08 17.01
CA ILE A 81 -28.49 -17.31 16.83
C ILE A 81 -28.76 -17.74 15.38
N LEU A 82 -28.21 -17.00 14.42
CA LEU A 82 -28.38 -17.29 12.98
C LEU A 82 -27.82 -18.67 12.59
N ILE A 83 -26.67 -19.05 13.15
CA ILE A 83 -26.04 -20.35 12.89
C ILE A 83 -26.85 -21.51 13.49
N ARG A 84 -27.54 -21.28 14.61
CA ARG A 84 -28.46 -22.29 15.18
C ARG A 84 -29.68 -22.46 14.28
N GLU A 85 -30.33 -21.36 13.89
CA GLU A 85 -31.48 -21.40 12.99
C GLU A 85 -31.21 -22.12 11.66
N ASP A 86 -30.02 -21.96 11.08
CA ASP A 86 -29.62 -22.68 9.85
C ASP A 86 -29.38 -24.18 10.09
N ARG A 87 -28.82 -24.55 11.25
CA ARG A 87 -28.54 -25.96 11.60
C ARG A 87 -29.82 -26.73 11.95
N ASP A 88 -30.82 -26.07 12.49
CA ASP A 88 -32.11 -26.64 12.88
C ASP A 88 -33.10 -26.77 11.69
N ARG A 89 -32.64 -26.51 10.44
CA ARG A 89 -33.43 -26.56 9.21
C ARG A 89 -33.35 -27.90 8.46
#